data_AF-A0A4Q5Z0G5-F1
#
_entry.id   AF-A0A4Q5Z0G5-F1
#
_cell.length_a   1.000
_cell.length_b   1.000
_cell.length_c   1.000
_cell.angle_alpha   90.00
_cell.angle_beta   90.00
_cell.angle_gamma   90.00
#
_symmetry.space_group_name_H-M   'P 1'
#
loop_
_entity.id
_entity.type
_entity.pdbx_description
1 polymer ?
#
loop_
_entity_poly.entity_id
_entity_poly.type
_entity_poly.pdbx_seq_one_letter_code
_entity_poly.pdbx_strand_id
1 'polypeptide(L)' 'LGGIIWGIGNLFNLLAAGKAGPAISYGLGQGATLVAAVWGVFVWKEFRNSTGNVSALLFGMFACFLAGIALIIYAGSTG' A
#
# COMPACT_ATOMS: atom_id res chain seq x y z
N LEU A 1 13.33 1.33 18.93
CA LEU A 1 13.24 2.12 17.68
C LEU A 1 11.86 2.08 17.02
N GLY A 2 11.15 0.95 17.02
CA GLY A 2 9.85 0.82 16.36
C GLY A 2 8.78 1.84 16.81
N GLY A 3 8.74 2.18 18.11
CA GLY A 3 7.75 3.13 18.64
C GLY A 3 7.89 4.56 18.07
N ILE A 4 9.11 5.02 17.80
CA ILE A 4 9.34 6.35 17.20
C ILE A 4 8.92 6.36 15.73
N ILE A 5 9.26 5.29 14.99
CA ILE A 5 8.88 5.14 13.57
C ILE A 5 7.35 5.10 13.44
N TRP A 6 6.69 4.36 14.33
CA TRP A 6 5.23 4.23 14.34
C TRP A 6 4.54 5.54 14.78
N GLY A 7 5.08 6.20 15.81
CA GLY A 7 4.57 7.50 16.28
C GLY A 7 4.66 8.60 15.23
N ILE A 8 5.79 8.69 14.51
CA ILE A 8 5.96 9.67 13.43
C ILE A 8 5.03 9.35 12.25
N GLY A 9 4.88 8.08 11.87
CA GLY A 9 3.95 7.66 10.82
C GLY A 9 2.49 8.00 11.15
N ASN A 10 2.08 7.80 12.40
CA ASN A 10 0.72 8.14 12.86
C ASN A 10 0.50 9.66 12.90
N LEU A 11 1.51 10.44 13.29
CA LEU A 11 1.43 11.90 13.27
C LEU A 11 1.23 12.45 11.84
N PHE A 12 1.97 11.93 10.86
CA PHE A 12 1.78 12.30 9.45
C PHE A 12 0.42 11.89 8.90
N ASN A 13 -0.07 10.71 9.29
CA ASN A 13 -1.41 10.24 8.96
C ASN A 13 -2.50 11.21 9.46
N LEU A 14 -2.44 11.60 10.73
CA LEU A 14 -3.37 12.55 11.35
C LEU A 14 -3.33 13.94 10.71
N LEU A 15 -2.13 14.43 10.36
CA LEU A 15 -1.95 15.71 9.65
C LEU A 15 -2.55 15.69 8.24
N ALA A 16 -2.40 14.57 7.52
CA ALA A 16 -2.94 14.39 6.18
C ALA A 16 -4.47 14.21 6.21
N ALA A 17 -5.01 13.46 7.18
CA ALA A 17 -6.45 13.28 7.39
C ALA A 17 -7.17 14.59 7.75
N GLY A 18 -6.51 15.52 8.43
CA GLY A 18 -7.07 16.84 8.73
C GLY A 18 -7.19 17.78 7.53
N LYS A 19 -6.45 17.54 6.43
CA LYS A 19 -6.42 18.39 5.23
C LYS A 19 -7.11 17.77 4.01
N ALA A 20 -7.26 16.46 3.97
CA ALA A 20 -7.92 15.75 2.90
C ALA A 20 -8.91 14.77 3.52
N GLY A 21 -10.19 14.89 3.14
CA GLY A 21 -11.29 14.12 3.71
C GLY A 21 -11.22 12.60 3.42
N PRO A 22 -12.36 11.90 3.31
CA PRO A 22 -12.42 10.42 3.30
C PRO A 22 -11.49 9.70 2.31
N ALA A 23 -11.08 10.36 1.22
CA ALA A 23 -10.10 9.87 0.26
C ALA A 23 -8.74 9.47 0.86
N ILE A 24 -8.22 10.20 1.85
CA ILE A 24 -6.94 9.82 2.49
C ILE A 24 -7.10 8.62 3.41
N SER A 25 -8.22 8.48 4.12
CA SER A 25 -8.44 7.28 4.95
C SER A 25 -8.44 5.99 4.12
N TYR A 26 -9.01 6.02 2.91
CA TYR A 26 -8.97 4.90 1.96
C TYR A 26 -7.56 4.68 1.39
N GLY A 27 -6.91 5.76 0.94
CA GLY A 27 -5.53 5.70 0.44
C GLY A 27 -4.52 5.25 1.49
N LEU A 28 -4.78 5.50 2.77
CA LEU A 28 -3.87 5.19 3.86
C LEU A 28 -4.03 3.74 4.36
N GLY A 29 -5.25 3.22 4.43
CA GLY A 29 -5.49 1.80 4.71
C GLY A 29 -4.98 0.89 3.59
N GLN A 30 -5.25 1.24 2.33
CA GLN A 30 -4.77 0.49 1.17
C GLN A 30 -3.27 0.74 0.90
N GLY A 31 -2.78 1.96 1.13
CA GLY A 31 -1.40 2.37 0.91
C GLY A 31 -0.42 1.76 1.92
N ALA A 32 -0.79 1.65 3.19
CA ALA A 32 0.06 0.99 4.19
C ALA A 32 0.28 -0.49 3.85
N THR A 33 -0.76 -1.17 3.36
CA THR A 33 -0.68 -2.57 2.90
C THR A 33 0.25 -2.71 1.69
N LEU A 34 0.17 -1.77 0.74
CA LEU A 34 1.05 -1.68 -0.42
C LEU A 34 2.52 -1.45 0.00
N VAL A 35 2.78 -0.49 0.89
CA VAL A 35 4.13 -0.17 1.38
C VAL A 35 4.74 -1.36 2.14
N ALA A 36 3.94 -2.06 2.96
CA ALA A 36 4.39 -3.26 3.66
C ALA A 36 4.74 -4.39 2.68
N ALA A 37 3.90 -4.63 1.67
CA ALA A 37 4.17 -5.62 0.63
C ALA A 37 5.44 -5.28 -0.18
N VAL A 38 5.62 -4.01 -0.57
CA VAL A 38 6.83 -3.55 -1.29
C VAL A 38 8.08 -3.75 -0.42
N TRP A 39 8.02 -3.43 0.87
CA TRP A 39 9.17 -3.59 1.77
C TRP A 39 9.59 -5.06 1.94
N GLY A 40 8.63 -5.98 2.15
CA GLY A 40 8.92 -7.42 2.26
C GLY A 40 9.54 -8.00 0.98
N VAL A 41 9.05 -7.58 -0.18
CA VAL A 41 9.51 -8.09 -1.48
C VAL A 41 10.87 -7.52 -1.89
N PHE A 42 11.10 -6.22 -1.71
CA PHE A 42 12.32 -5.56 -2.20
C PHE A 42 13.44 -5.47 -1.18
N VAL A 43 13.14 -5.14 0.09
CA VAL A 43 14.15 -4.95 1.13
C VAL A 43 14.48 -6.27 1.80
N TRP A 44 13.45 -7.01 2.24
CA TRP A 44 13.67 -8.32 2.85
C TRP A 44 14.01 -9.40 1.83
N LYS A 45 13.70 -9.17 0.55
CA LYS A 45 13.87 -10.13 -0.55
C LYS A 45 13.33 -11.50 -0.17
N GLU A 46 12.17 -11.51 0.50
CA GLU A 46 11.64 -12.68 1.21
C GLU A 46 11.45 -13.90 0.29
N PHE A 47 11.33 -13.65 -1.02
CA PHE A 47 11.12 -14.67 -2.06
C PHE A 47 12.32 -14.94 -2.97
N ARG A 48 13.52 -14.44 -2.65
CA ARG A 48 14.73 -14.55 -3.51
C ARG A 48 15.17 -15.98 -3.82
N ASN A 49 14.75 -16.95 -3.00
CA ASN A 49 15.03 -18.38 -3.21
C ASN A 49 13.76 -19.21 -3.49
N SER A 50 12.62 -18.55 -3.74
CA SER A 50 11.36 -19.25 -4.00
C SER A 50 11.29 -19.70 -5.47
N THR A 51 10.75 -20.90 -5.69
CA THR A 51 10.53 -21.50 -7.01
C THR A 51 9.69 -20.58 -7.90
N GLY A 52 10.03 -20.49 -9.19
CA GLY A 52 9.68 -19.40 -10.12
C GLY A 52 8.20 -19.01 -10.29
N ASN A 53 7.26 -19.74 -9.67
CA ASN A 53 5.83 -19.42 -9.70
C ASN A 53 5.44 -18.29 -8.71
N VAL A 54 6.19 -18.14 -7.61
CA VAL A 54 5.86 -17.15 -6.56
C VAL A 54 6.05 -15.71 -7.06
N SER A 55 7.07 -15.47 -7.89
CA SER A 55 7.29 -14.15 -8.52
C SER A 55 6.15 -13.75 -9.45
N ALA A 56 5.56 -14.71 -10.17
CA ALA A 56 4.40 -14.45 -11.03
C ALA A 56 3.15 -14.12 -10.19
N LEU A 57 2.93 -14.83 -9.07
CA LEU A 57 1.85 -14.53 -8.12
C LEU A 57 1.99 -13.14 -7.49
N LEU A 58 3.21 -12.77 -7.09
CA LEU A 58 3.53 -11.45 -6.55
C LEU A 58 3.24 -10.34 -7.56
N PHE A 59 3.67 -10.53 -8.81
CA PHE A 59 3.38 -9.59 -9.88
C PHE A 59 1.86 -9.47 -10.12
N GLY A 60 1.14 -10.60 -10.13
CA GLY A 60 -0.32 -10.63 -10.22
C GLY A 60 -1.01 -9.90 -9.06
N MET A 61 -0.50 -10.05 -7.84
CA MET A 61 -1.01 -9.35 -6.67
C MET A 61 -0.90 -7.83 -6.83
N PHE A 62 0.27 -7.31 -7.21
CA PHE A 62 0.46 -5.88 -7.45
C PHE A 62 -0.38 -5.36 -8.62
N ALA A 63 -0.46 -6.11 -9.72
CA ALA A 63 -1.26 -5.75 -10.89
C ALA A 63 -2.76 -5.66 -10.55
N CYS A 64 -3.29 -6.64 -9.80
CA CYS A 64 -4.68 -6.64 -9.36
C CYS A 64 -4.96 -5.48 -8.38
N PHE A 65 -4.00 -5.15 -7.52
CA PHE A 65 -4.11 -4.02 -6.58
C PHE A 65 -4.16 -2.67 -7.30
N LEU A 66 -3.26 -2.47 -8.28
CA LEU A 66 -3.25 -1.28 -9.14
C LEU A 66 -4.53 -1.16 -9.95
N ALA A 67 -5.01 -2.27 -10.52
CA ALA A 67 -6.27 -2.30 -11.25
C ALA A 67 -7.47 -1.95 -10.35
N GLY A 68 -7.51 -2.48 -9.12
CA GLY A 68 -8.54 -2.14 -8.14
C GLY A 68 -8.54 -0.67 -7.75
N ILE A 69 -7.36 -0.08 -7.49
CA ILE A 69 -7.22 1.35 -7.21
C ILE A 69 -7.66 2.19 -8.42
N ALA A 70 -7.24 1.83 -9.63
CA ALA A 70 -7.65 2.52 -10.86
C ALA A 70 -9.17 2.48 -11.05
N LEU A 71 -9.82 1.35 -10.77
CA LEU A 71 -11.27 1.18 -10.86
C LEU A 71 -12.01 2.03 -9.82
N ILE A 72 -11.50 2.10 -8.58
CA ILE A 72 -12.06 2.94 -7.52
C ILE A 72 -11.94 4.43 -7.87
N ILE A 73 -10.77 4.86 -8.36
CA ILE A 73 -10.56 6.25 -8.81
C ILE A 73 -11.51 6.58 -9.96
N TYR A 74 -11.64 5.69 -10.94
CA TYR A 74 -12.55 5.88 -12.06
C TYR A 74 -14.00 6.02 -11.59
N ALA A 75 -14.48 5.09 -10.77
CA ALA A 75 -15.83 5.14 -10.20
C ALA A 75 -16.09 6.42 -9.39
N GLY A 76 -15.11 6.87 -8.60
CA GLY A 76 -15.18 8.11 -7.82
C GLY A 76 -15.08 9.39 -8.64
N SER A 77 -14.58 9.34 -9.87
CA SER A 77 -14.48 10.50 -10.79
C SER A 77 -15.74 10.76 -11.61
N THR A 78 -16.65 9.78 -11.67
CA THR A 78 -17.91 9.81 -12.43
C THR A 78 -19.14 10.24 -11.63
N GLY A 79 -18.97 10.72 -10.39
CA GLY A 79 -20.05 11.28 -9.55
C GLY A 79 -19.73 12.70 -9.11
#